data_AF-A0A5J4QDI0-F1
#
_entry.id   AF-A0A5J4QDI0-F1
#
_cell.length_a   1.000
_cell.length_b   1.000
_cell.length_c   1.000
_cell.angle_alpha   90.00
_cell.angle_beta   90.00
_cell.angle_gamma   90.00
#
_symmetry.space_group_name_H-M   'P 1'
#
loop_
_entity.id
_entity.type
_entity.pdbx_description
1 polymer ?
#
loop_
_entity_poly.entity_id
_entity_poly.type
_entity_poly.pdbx_seq_one_letter_code
_entity_poly.pdbx_strand_id
1 'polypeptide(L)'
;MKRFLIKISYTVLPFLLPFCIIGIFYNFCISPNESGDLGRLGKIAFGKDYVQAIESNYLTDIMVDNFNGEICNNYDIITIGDSFSQQGVFGYQNYLAHYKNERILNIQCFRGMGPEQTALILFNSGFFTLFSPKVVIVTSCERNIVNRLLPLKFSTQYLRDEILKQYQKKRVINDEKDFVHETINYLRLCLNYNNPVRRVKLNQPLFSVYKNELYFYKDDLLRTDINGDELNIIYENISSMNQQFTSNGIQFFYIITPDKYDLYTPFIIDNPYPINKTLDYFNFPDSSYIINTKLFLQPLIKNGIKDVYMVNDTHWSYIASKALAEKLTQMINFKN
;
A
#
# COMPACT_ATOMS: atom_id res chain seq x y z
N MET A 1 12.13 55.85 12.98
CA MET A 1 12.27 54.61 12.17
C MET A 1 13.49 53.76 12.53
N LYS A 2 14.75 54.24 12.49
CA LYS A 2 15.95 53.42 12.80
C LYS A 2 15.89 52.68 14.15
N ARG A 3 15.53 53.37 15.24
CA ARG A 3 15.38 52.75 16.58
C ARG A 3 14.28 51.69 16.66
N PHE A 4 13.25 51.80 15.83
CA PHE A 4 12.15 50.84 15.75
C PHE A 4 12.58 49.57 15.01
N LEU A 5 13.28 49.72 13.88
CA LEU A 5 13.85 48.60 13.13
C LEU A 5 14.89 47.82 13.94
N ILE A 6 15.74 48.51 14.71
CA ILE A 6 16.72 47.87 15.60
C ILE A 6 16.02 47.08 16.72
N LYS A 7 14.94 47.61 17.30
CA LYS A 7 14.16 46.87 18.31
C LYS A 7 13.50 45.63 17.71
N ILE A 8 12.90 45.75 16.53
CA ILE A 8 12.33 44.60 15.81
C ILE A 8 13.41 43.56 15.50
N SER A 9 14.61 43.95 15.09
CA SER A 9 15.67 42.99 14.79
C SER A 9 16.08 42.19 16.03
N TYR A 10 16.19 42.83 17.21
CA TYR A 10 16.49 42.09 18.44
C TYR A 10 15.37 41.15 18.90
N THR A 11 14.11 41.42 18.53
CA THR A 11 12.98 40.56 18.87
C THR A 11 12.75 39.44 17.86
N VAL A 12 12.89 39.72 16.55
CA VAL A 12 12.53 38.77 15.48
C VAL A 12 13.72 37.90 15.06
N LEU A 13 14.93 38.46 15.01
CA LEU A 13 16.12 37.75 14.53
C LEU A 13 16.44 36.49 15.36
N PRO A 14 16.28 36.47 16.71
CA PRO A 14 16.51 35.27 17.50
C PRO A 14 15.60 34.09 17.14
N PHE A 15 14.43 34.33 16.52
CA PHE A 15 13.52 33.28 16.07
C PHE A 15 13.70 32.97 14.59
N LEU A 16 13.89 34.01 13.77
CA LEU A 16 14.06 33.86 12.33
C LEU A 16 15.36 33.13 11.98
N LEU A 17 16.48 33.45 12.66
CA LEU A 17 17.78 32.88 12.34
C LEU A 17 17.83 31.36 12.59
N PRO A 18 17.42 30.82 13.76
CA PRO A 18 17.33 29.37 13.95
C PRO A 18 16.35 28.72 12.99
N PHE A 19 15.20 29.36 12.71
CA PHE A 19 14.24 28.84 11.74
C PHE A 19 14.86 28.69 10.34
N CYS A 20 15.57 29.71 9.85
CA CYS A 20 16.29 29.66 8.57
C CYS A 20 17.40 28.60 8.58
N ILE A 21 18.19 28.49 9.67
CA ILE A 21 19.23 27.46 9.79
C ILE A 21 18.62 26.06 9.73
N ILE A 22 17.53 25.82 10.45
CA ILE A 22 16.83 24.53 10.46
C ILE A 22 16.23 24.25 9.09
N GLY A 23 15.64 25.24 8.44
CA GLY A 23 15.11 25.10 7.09
C GLY A 23 16.19 24.78 6.06
N ILE A 24 17.35 25.45 6.13
CA ILE A 24 18.51 25.15 5.28
C ILE A 24 19.02 23.73 5.57
N PHE A 25 19.21 23.37 6.83
CA PHE A 25 19.64 22.03 7.22
C PHE A 25 18.67 20.95 6.71
N TYR A 26 17.37 21.16 6.89
CA TYR A 26 16.35 20.25 6.38
C TYR A 26 16.44 20.10 4.86
N ASN A 27 16.40 21.21 4.12
CA ASN A 27 16.33 21.19 2.65
C ASN A 27 17.61 20.67 1.98
N PHE A 28 18.78 20.90 2.58
CA PHE A 28 20.07 20.53 1.97
C PHE A 28 20.70 19.27 2.56
N CYS A 29 20.36 18.85 3.79
CA CYS A 29 20.95 17.67 4.42
C CYS A 29 19.95 16.51 4.56
N ILE A 30 18.69 16.79 4.91
CA ILE A 30 17.68 15.76 5.19
C ILE A 30 16.88 15.42 3.93
N SER A 31 16.18 16.39 3.35
CA SER A 31 15.27 16.17 2.23
C SER A 31 15.90 15.47 1.02
N PRO A 32 17.17 15.73 0.63
CA PRO A 32 17.81 15.02 -0.47
C PRO A 32 18.00 13.52 -0.23
N ASN A 33 17.92 13.08 1.03
CA ASN A 33 18.12 11.70 1.48
C ASN A 33 16.83 11.06 2.05
N GLU A 34 15.71 11.78 2.02
CA GLU A 34 14.39 11.19 2.28
C GLU A 34 14.05 10.19 1.18
N SER A 35 13.60 9.01 1.57
CA SER A 35 13.21 7.98 0.61
C SER A 35 12.07 7.12 1.15
N GLY A 36 11.25 6.58 0.25
CA GLY A 36 10.04 5.84 0.59
C GLY A 36 8.96 6.70 1.28
N ASP A 37 7.78 6.12 1.44
CA ASP A 37 6.64 6.79 2.07
C ASP A 37 6.93 7.22 3.51
N LEU A 38 7.55 6.36 4.32
CA LEU A 38 7.84 6.68 5.73
C LEU A 38 8.95 7.72 5.84
N GLY A 39 9.94 7.70 4.94
CA GLY A 39 10.96 8.74 4.90
C GLY A 39 10.37 10.11 4.59
N ARG A 40 9.46 10.20 3.62
CA ARG A 40 8.75 11.45 3.29
C ARG A 40 7.79 11.90 4.41
N LEU A 41 6.96 10.98 4.91
CA LEU A 41 5.97 11.28 5.96
C LEU A 41 6.63 11.66 7.29
N GLY A 42 7.72 10.98 7.65
CA GLY A 42 8.45 11.19 8.88
C GLY A 42 9.60 12.21 8.78
N LYS A 43 9.91 12.68 7.57
CA LYS A 43 11.11 13.48 7.26
C LYS A 43 12.40 12.81 7.76
N ILE A 44 12.52 11.52 7.47
CA ILE A 44 13.61 10.65 7.90
C ILE A 44 14.52 10.39 6.71
N ALA A 45 15.80 10.73 6.87
CA ALA A 45 16.84 10.45 5.89
C ALA A 45 17.28 8.98 5.99
N PHE A 46 16.63 8.10 5.22
CA PHE A 46 17.00 6.69 5.09
C PHE A 46 18.19 6.46 4.13
N GLY A 47 18.53 7.48 3.34
CA GLY A 47 19.59 7.40 2.34
C GLY A 47 19.14 6.76 1.03
N LYS A 48 19.97 6.93 -0.01
CA LYS A 48 19.72 6.41 -1.37
C LYS A 48 20.31 5.02 -1.58
N ASP A 49 21.38 4.67 -0.88
CA ASP A 49 22.08 3.40 -1.06
C ASP A 49 21.16 2.21 -0.77
N TYR A 50 20.33 2.32 0.26
CA TYR A 50 19.31 1.31 0.57
C TYR A 50 18.31 1.15 -0.58
N VAL A 51 17.79 2.26 -1.11
CA VAL A 51 16.83 2.25 -2.22
C VAL A 51 17.46 1.61 -3.45
N GLN A 52 18.67 2.02 -3.82
CA GLN A 52 19.39 1.47 -4.96
C GLN A 52 19.66 -0.03 -4.80
N ALA A 53 20.02 -0.47 -3.58
CA ALA A 53 20.22 -1.89 -3.30
C ALA A 53 18.93 -2.69 -3.50
N ILE A 54 17.79 -2.22 -3.01
CA ILE A 54 16.49 -2.87 -3.22
C ILE A 54 16.11 -2.85 -4.71
N GLU A 55 16.20 -1.69 -5.37
CA GLU A 55 15.83 -1.49 -6.78
C GLU A 55 16.68 -2.34 -7.74
N SER A 56 17.94 -2.60 -7.41
CA SER A 56 18.83 -3.46 -8.22
C SER A 56 18.34 -4.90 -8.37
N ASN A 57 17.38 -5.33 -7.53
CA ASN A 57 16.78 -6.66 -7.58
C ASN A 57 15.46 -6.72 -8.36
N TYR A 58 14.99 -5.60 -8.91
CA TYR A 58 13.72 -5.56 -9.63
C TYR A 58 13.84 -6.21 -11.01
N LEU A 59 12.71 -6.71 -11.50
CA LEU A 59 12.60 -7.09 -12.90
C LEU A 59 12.76 -5.84 -13.78
N THR A 60 13.43 -5.96 -14.91
CA THR A 60 13.59 -4.85 -15.86
C THR A 60 12.37 -4.65 -16.73
N ASP A 61 11.67 -5.73 -17.04
CA ASP A 61 10.57 -5.73 -18.00
C ASP A 61 9.23 -5.56 -17.27
N ILE A 62 8.37 -4.71 -17.83
CA ILE A 62 7.04 -4.40 -17.29
C ILE A 62 5.98 -5.12 -18.13
N MET A 63 5.34 -6.13 -17.53
CA MET A 63 4.26 -6.92 -18.14
C MET A 63 2.88 -6.58 -17.55
N VAL A 64 2.77 -5.43 -16.87
CA VAL A 64 1.52 -4.93 -16.28
C VAL A 64 1.11 -3.66 -16.97
N ASP A 65 -0.12 -3.64 -17.46
CA ASP A 65 -0.76 -2.46 -18.05
C ASP A 65 -1.68 -1.81 -17.02
N ASN A 66 -1.63 -0.48 -16.90
CA ASN A 66 -2.59 0.27 -16.11
C ASN A 66 -3.74 0.73 -17.00
N PHE A 67 -4.98 0.44 -16.60
CA PHE A 67 -6.13 0.86 -17.37
C PHE A 67 -6.26 2.39 -17.41
N ASN A 68 -6.30 2.94 -18.62
CA ASN A 68 -6.33 4.37 -18.89
C ASN A 68 -7.66 4.82 -19.56
N GLY A 69 -8.65 3.93 -19.65
CA GLY A 69 -9.92 4.20 -20.34
C GLY A 69 -9.95 3.79 -21.82
N GLU A 70 -8.86 3.26 -22.37
CA GLU A 70 -8.80 2.70 -23.72
C GLU A 70 -8.82 1.17 -23.66
N ILE A 71 -9.66 0.56 -24.51
CA ILE A 71 -9.73 -0.89 -24.63
C ILE A 71 -8.59 -1.32 -25.55
N CYS A 72 -7.55 -1.92 -24.97
CA CYS A 72 -6.41 -2.47 -25.68
C CYS A 72 -6.16 -3.90 -25.20
N ASN A 73 -5.94 -4.83 -26.14
CA ASN A 73 -5.67 -6.25 -25.85
C ASN A 73 -6.78 -6.99 -25.09
N ASN A 74 -6.74 -8.32 -25.14
CA ASN A 74 -7.47 -9.16 -24.20
C ASN A 74 -6.56 -9.48 -23.03
N TYR A 75 -7.09 -9.51 -21.81
CA TYR A 75 -6.35 -9.85 -20.60
C TYR A 75 -7.05 -10.97 -19.87
N ASP A 76 -6.34 -12.08 -19.65
CA ASP A 76 -6.86 -13.21 -18.88
C ASP A 76 -6.93 -12.91 -17.37
N ILE A 77 -6.09 -11.99 -16.88
CA ILE A 77 -6.01 -11.63 -15.46
C ILE A 77 -6.17 -10.11 -15.31
N ILE A 78 -7.12 -9.73 -14.46
CA ILE A 78 -7.34 -8.34 -14.04
C ILE A 78 -7.12 -8.20 -12.54
N THR A 79 -6.40 -7.16 -12.12
CA THR A 79 -6.22 -6.81 -10.71
C THR A 79 -6.87 -5.48 -10.37
N ILE A 80 -7.47 -5.40 -9.18
CA ILE A 80 -8.07 -4.19 -8.61
C ILE A 80 -7.58 -4.11 -7.17
N GLY A 81 -6.94 -3.02 -6.79
CA GLY A 81 -6.44 -2.90 -5.42
C GLY A 81 -6.11 -1.49 -5.02
N ASP A 82 -5.88 -1.32 -3.72
CA ASP A 82 -5.32 -0.11 -3.17
C ASP A 82 -3.83 0.06 -3.53
N SER A 83 -3.10 0.89 -2.79
CA SER A 83 -1.72 1.24 -3.11
C SER A 83 -0.76 0.04 -3.19
N PHE A 84 -1.06 -1.09 -2.53
CA PHE A 84 -0.28 -2.34 -2.69
C PHE A 84 -0.38 -2.93 -4.10
N SER A 85 -1.45 -2.63 -4.84
CA SER A 85 -1.60 -2.99 -6.26
C SER A 85 -1.09 -1.88 -7.20
N GLN A 86 -0.50 -0.79 -6.71
CA GLN A 86 -0.03 0.34 -7.54
C GLN A 86 1.50 0.49 -7.55
N GLN A 87 2.22 -0.59 -7.22
CA GLN A 87 3.68 -0.62 -7.11
C GLN A 87 4.43 -0.75 -8.46
N GLY A 88 3.71 -0.98 -9.56
CA GLY A 88 4.31 -1.06 -10.90
C GLY A 88 5.32 -2.21 -11.02
N VAL A 89 6.56 -1.90 -11.41
CA VAL A 89 7.61 -2.87 -11.77
C VAL A 89 7.96 -3.87 -10.65
N PHE A 90 7.84 -3.47 -9.39
CA PHE A 90 8.14 -4.32 -8.22
C PHE A 90 6.88 -4.83 -7.51
N GLY A 91 5.68 -4.54 -8.06
CA GLY A 91 4.42 -5.06 -7.55
C GLY A 91 4.24 -6.54 -7.88
N TYR A 92 3.44 -7.24 -7.07
CA TYR A 92 3.17 -8.67 -7.26
C TYR A 92 2.59 -9.00 -8.63
N GLN A 93 1.89 -8.05 -9.27
CA GLN A 93 1.33 -8.25 -10.60
C GLN A 93 2.42 -8.44 -11.65
N ASN A 94 3.53 -7.70 -11.55
CA ASN A 94 4.61 -7.84 -12.53
C ASN A 94 5.28 -9.21 -12.40
N TYR A 95 5.54 -9.65 -11.16
CA TYR A 95 6.06 -11.00 -10.92
C TYR A 95 5.09 -12.10 -11.39
N LEU A 96 3.79 -11.95 -11.12
CA LEU A 96 2.77 -12.91 -11.57
C LEU A 96 2.70 -12.98 -13.10
N ALA A 97 2.74 -11.82 -13.77
CA ALA A 97 2.75 -11.71 -15.23
C ALA A 97 3.92 -12.48 -15.84
N HIS A 98 5.13 -12.31 -15.28
CA HIS A 98 6.33 -13.03 -15.70
C HIS A 98 6.24 -14.54 -15.46
N TYR A 99 5.73 -14.97 -14.29
CA TYR A 99 5.61 -16.40 -13.98
C TYR A 99 4.59 -17.13 -14.83
N LYS A 100 3.52 -16.44 -15.25
CA LYS A 100 2.53 -17.01 -16.16
C LYS A 100 2.83 -16.74 -17.63
N ASN A 101 3.83 -15.91 -17.93
CA ASN A 101 4.12 -15.42 -19.28
C ASN A 101 2.88 -14.77 -19.94
N GLU A 102 2.15 -13.96 -19.18
CA GLU A 102 0.89 -13.32 -19.59
C GLU A 102 0.86 -11.86 -19.14
N ARG A 103 0.29 -10.97 -19.95
CA ARG A 103 0.11 -9.57 -19.53
C ARG A 103 -1.04 -9.47 -18.53
N ILE A 104 -0.89 -8.58 -17.55
CA ILE A 104 -1.91 -8.34 -16.52
C ILE A 104 -2.44 -6.91 -16.64
N LEU A 105 -3.76 -6.76 -16.62
CA LEU A 105 -4.38 -5.43 -16.56
C LEU A 105 -4.66 -5.06 -15.10
N ASN A 106 -4.01 -4.00 -14.64
CA ASN A 106 -4.25 -3.40 -13.34
C ASN A 106 -5.20 -2.21 -13.47
N ILE A 107 -6.28 -2.22 -12.67
CA ILE A 107 -7.30 -1.18 -12.66
C ILE A 107 -7.20 -0.43 -11.33
N GLN A 108 -6.97 0.88 -11.42
CA GLN A 108 -7.01 1.75 -10.25
C GLN A 108 -8.42 1.85 -9.68
N CYS A 109 -8.55 2.05 -8.37
CA CYS A 109 -9.85 2.22 -7.74
C CYS A 109 -10.65 3.37 -8.37
N PHE A 110 -11.96 3.16 -8.51
CA PHE A 110 -12.90 4.20 -8.91
C PHE A 110 -12.85 5.36 -7.90
N ARG A 111 -12.94 6.62 -8.37
CA ARG A 111 -12.73 7.81 -7.55
C ARG A 111 -13.62 7.79 -6.31
N GLY A 112 -12.99 7.88 -5.13
CA GLY A 112 -13.69 7.90 -3.84
C GLY A 112 -14.14 6.52 -3.35
N MET A 113 -13.82 5.44 -4.06
CA MET A 113 -14.21 4.08 -3.73
C MET A 113 -13.00 3.22 -3.34
N GLY A 114 -13.26 2.18 -2.54
CA GLY A 114 -12.30 1.10 -2.28
C GLY A 114 -12.23 0.08 -3.43
N PRO A 115 -11.25 -0.83 -3.39
CA PRO A 115 -11.08 -1.87 -4.41
C PRO A 115 -12.29 -2.81 -4.52
N GLU A 116 -12.95 -3.12 -3.42
CA GLU A 116 -14.13 -4.00 -3.37
C GLU A 116 -15.33 -3.36 -4.05
N GLN A 117 -15.64 -2.12 -3.68
CA GLN A 117 -16.73 -1.38 -4.30
C GLN A 117 -16.45 -1.09 -5.78
N THR A 118 -15.18 -0.86 -6.14
CA THR A 118 -14.76 -0.71 -7.55
C THR A 118 -15.02 -2.00 -8.33
N ALA A 119 -14.64 -3.16 -7.79
CA ALA A 119 -14.89 -4.44 -8.44
C ALA A 119 -16.37 -4.68 -8.71
N LEU A 120 -17.24 -4.37 -7.74
CA LEU A 120 -18.70 -4.45 -7.91
C LEU A 120 -19.24 -3.47 -8.94
N ILE A 121 -18.77 -2.22 -8.94
CA ILE A 121 -19.16 -1.22 -9.94
C ILE A 121 -18.83 -1.70 -11.36
N LEU A 122 -17.60 -2.18 -11.57
CA LEU A 122 -17.15 -2.71 -12.86
C LEU A 122 -17.94 -3.95 -13.26
N PHE A 123 -18.23 -4.83 -12.30
CA PHE A 123 -19.04 -6.01 -12.54
C PHE A 123 -20.45 -5.64 -13.01
N ASN A 124 -21.15 -4.80 -12.25
CA ASN A 124 -22.53 -4.39 -12.51
C ASN A 124 -22.70 -3.54 -13.78
N SER A 125 -21.66 -2.83 -14.22
CA SER A 125 -21.69 -2.09 -15.48
C SER A 125 -21.42 -2.96 -16.71
N GLY A 126 -21.20 -4.27 -16.51
CA GLY A 126 -20.73 -5.19 -17.54
C GLY A 126 -19.34 -4.85 -18.07
N PHE A 127 -18.49 -4.14 -17.31
CA PHE A 127 -17.16 -3.73 -17.77
C PHE A 127 -16.31 -4.94 -18.17
N PHE A 128 -16.41 -6.04 -17.42
CA PHE A 128 -15.61 -7.23 -17.69
C PHE A 128 -15.91 -7.89 -19.03
N THR A 129 -17.03 -7.60 -19.70
CA THR A 129 -17.29 -8.12 -21.05
C THR A 129 -16.42 -7.47 -22.14
N LEU A 130 -15.70 -6.39 -21.81
CA LEU A 130 -14.75 -5.74 -22.71
C LEU A 130 -13.45 -6.55 -22.88
N PHE A 131 -13.05 -7.29 -21.84
CA PHE A 131 -11.79 -8.03 -21.79
C PHE A 131 -11.99 -9.53 -21.62
N SER A 132 -13.17 -9.96 -21.16
CA SER A 132 -13.54 -11.34 -20.82
C SER A 132 -12.46 -12.05 -19.98
N PRO A 133 -12.08 -11.49 -18.82
CA PRO A 133 -11.01 -12.06 -18.01
C PRO A 133 -11.41 -13.43 -17.47
N LYS A 134 -10.42 -14.32 -17.35
CA LYS A 134 -10.58 -15.60 -16.66
C LYS A 134 -10.46 -15.42 -15.14
N VAL A 135 -9.69 -14.44 -14.70
CA VAL A 135 -9.39 -14.18 -13.28
C VAL A 135 -9.54 -12.71 -12.94
N VAL A 136 -10.18 -12.42 -11.81
CA VAL A 136 -10.17 -11.11 -11.16
C VAL A 136 -9.61 -11.23 -9.74
N ILE A 137 -8.60 -10.41 -9.45
CA ILE A 137 -7.94 -10.35 -8.15
C ILE A 137 -8.25 -9.01 -7.50
N VAL A 138 -8.86 -9.03 -6.32
CA VAL A 138 -9.15 -7.84 -5.52
C VAL A 138 -8.23 -7.81 -4.30
N THR A 139 -7.51 -6.72 -4.07
CA THR A 139 -6.52 -6.60 -2.99
C THR A 139 -6.84 -5.44 -2.06
N SER A 140 -6.74 -5.68 -0.74
CA SER A 140 -7.02 -4.68 0.29
C SER A 140 -6.04 -4.83 1.44
N CYS A 141 -5.52 -3.71 1.95
CA CYS A 141 -4.73 -3.73 3.17
C CYS A 141 -5.59 -3.86 4.44
N GLU A 142 -5.12 -4.66 5.40
CA GLU A 142 -5.89 -5.10 6.57
C GLU A 142 -6.51 -3.94 7.36
N ARG A 143 -5.81 -2.82 7.58
CA ARG A 143 -6.35 -1.65 8.31
C ARG A 143 -7.61 -1.06 7.71
N ASN A 144 -7.90 -1.34 6.43
CA ASN A 144 -9.06 -0.80 5.73
C ASN A 144 -10.18 -1.81 5.48
N ILE A 145 -9.97 -3.11 5.71
CA ILE A 145 -10.93 -4.13 5.26
C ILE A 145 -12.31 -3.92 5.88
N VAL A 146 -12.36 -3.61 7.16
CA VAL A 146 -13.64 -3.44 7.86
C VAL A 146 -14.38 -2.20 7.36
N ASN A 147 -13.66 -1.09 7.20
CA ASN A 147 -14.24 0.16 6.72
C ASN A 147 -14.69 0.08 5.26
N ARG A 148 -14.13 -0.84 4.47
CA ARG A 148 -14.48 -1.06 3.06
C ARG A 148 -15.59 -2.09 2.88
N LEU A 149 -15.58 -3.15 3.66
CA LEU A 149 -16.49 -4.28 3.49
C LEU A 149 -17.80 -4.12 4.25
N LEU A 150 -17.84 -3.48 5.43
CA LEU A 150 -19.12 -3.28 6.13
C LEU A 150 -20.13 -2.43 5.34
N PRO A 151 -19.76 -1.29 4.72
CA PRO A 151 -20.70 -0.46 3.99
C PRO A 151 -20.83 -0.84 2.50
N LEU A 152 -20.40 -2.04 2.10
CA LEU A 152 -20.34 -2.45 0.70
C LEU A 152 -21.73 -2.49 0.06
N LYS A 153 -21.88 -1.90 -1.13
CA LYS A 153 -23.17 -1.79 -1.83
C LYS A 153 -23.17 -2.56 -3.14
N PHE A 154 -23.74 -3.76 -3.11
CA PHE A 154 -23.86 -4.67 -4.26
C PHE A 154 -24.77 -4.17 -5.38
N SER A 155 -25.73 -3.28 -5.08
CA SER A 155 -26.65 -2.72 -6.08
C SER A 155 -26.12 -1.47 -6.77
N THR A 156 -24.91 -0.99 -6.43
CA THR A 156 -24.33 0.20 -7.06
C THR A 156 -24.07 -0.06 -8.53
N GLN A 157 -24.66 0.77 -9.40
CA GLN A 157 -24.54 0.64 -10.84
C GLN A 157 -24.13 1.98 -11.45
N TYR A 158 -23.19 1.92 -12.38
CA TYR A 158 -22.79 3.03 -13.23
C TYR A 158 -22.93 2.60 -14.70
N LEU A 159 -23.17 3.55 -15.59
CA LEU A 159 -23.10 3.26 -17.01
C LEU A 159 -21.65 3.03 -17.42
N ARG A 160 -21.42 2.08 -18.32
CA ARG A 160 -20.09 1.74 -18.83
C ARG A 160 -19.33 2.97 -19.34
N ASP A 161 -20.01 3.85 -20.08
CA ASP A 161 -19.40 5.06 -20.63
C ASP A 161 -18.97 6.06 -19.57
N GLU A 162 -19.67 6.11 -18.43
CA GLU A 162 -19.27 6.97 -17.30
C GLU A 162 -17.97 6.46 -16.67
N ILE A 163 -17.82 5.14 -16.58
CA ILE A 163 -16.60 4.51 -16.09
C ILE A 163 -15.42 4.83 -17.02
N LEU A 164 -15.58 4.63 -18.33
CA LEU A 164 -14.53 4.90 -19.31
C LEU A 164 -14.11 6.38 -19.29
N LYS A 165 -15.08 7.32 -19.27
CA LYS A 165 -14.82 8.76 -19.18
C LYS A 165 -14.06 9.14 -17.92
N GLN A 166 -14.28 8.45 -16.81
CA GLN A 166 -13.54 8.74 -15.58
C GLN A 166 -12.06 8.37 -15.71
N TYR A 167 -11.75 7.19 -16.27
CA TYR A 167 -10.36 6.74 -16.43
C TYR A 167 -9.57 7.56 -17.45
N GLN A 168 -10.24 8.20 -18.41
CA GLN A 168 -9.61 9.12 -19.38
C GLN A 168 -9.18 10.46 -18.76
N LYS A 169 -9.70 10.84 -17.58
CA LYS A 169 -9.36 12.12 -16.96
C LYS A 169 -7.94 12.08 -16.41
N LYS A 170 -7.02 12.82 -17.04
CA LYS A 170 -5.66 13.03 -16.51
C LYS A 170 -5.71 13.74 -15.16
N ARG A 171 -5.02 13.18 -14.17
CA ARG A 171 -4.83 13.82 -12.86
C ARG A 171 -3.67 14.82 -12.98
N VAL A 172 -3.93 16.10 -12.73
CA VAL A 172 -2.89 17.11 -12.54
C VAL A 172 -2.50 17.08 -11.05
N ILE A 173 -1.25 16.76 -10.76
CA ILE A 173 -0.69 16.87 -9.41
C ILE A 173 0.27 18.06 -9.45
N ASN A 174 0.01 19.06 -8.61
CA ASN A 174 0.92 20.19 -8.42
C ASN A 174 1.75 19.88 -7.17
N ASP A 175 3.06 19.69 -7.33
CA ASP A 175 3.96 19.17 -6.28
C ASP A 175 5.07 20.17 -5.92
N GLU A 176 4.74 21.46 -5.92
CA GLU A 176 5.69 22.49 -5.50
C GLU A 176 5.90 22.42 -3.98
N LYS A 177 7.12 22.06 -3.56
CA LYS A 177 7.53 22.04 -2.15
C LYS A 177 7.84 23.47 -1.68
N ASP A 178 7.01 23.99 -0.78
CA ASP A 178 7.23 25.30 -0.16
C ASP A 178 8.25 25.20 1.00
N PHE A 179 9.33 25.97 0.93
CA PHE A 179 10.42 25.95 1.92
C PHE A 179 9.94 26.19 3.36
N VAL A 180 9.03 27.15 3.56
CA VAL A 180 8.54 27.54 4.89
C VAL A 180 7.66 26.43 5.44
N HIS A 181 6.73 25.93 4.63
CA HIS A 181 5.85 24.82 4.97
C HIS A 181 6.65 23.57 5.37
N GLU A 182 7.65 23.22 4.55
CA GLU A 182 8.47 22.05 4.78
C GLU A 182 9.36 22.18 6.04
N THR A 183 9.85 23.39 6.32
CA THR A 183 10.61 23.68 7.55
C THR A 183 9.72 23.58 8.80
N ILE A 184 8.51 24.15 8.76
CA ILE A 184 7.53 24.04 9.87
C ILE A 184 7.16 22.58 10.10
N ASN A 185 6.88 21.83 9.03
CA ASN A 185 6.55 20.41 9.12
C ASN A 185 7.71 19.62 9.74
N TYR A 186 8.97 19.88 9.34
CA TYR A 186 10.15 19.25 9.94
C TYR A 186 10.27 19.52 11.44
N LEU A 187 10.13 20.78 11.84
CA LEU A 187 10.15 21.19 13.24
C LEU A 187 9.07 20.49 14.06
N ARG A 188 7.84 20.41 13.53
CA ARG A 188 6.73 19.71 14.18
C ARG A 188 7.06 18.24 14.43
N LEU A 189 7.65 17.57 13.44
CA LEU A 189 8.05 16.16 13.58
C LEU A 189 9.20 15.96 14.56
N CYS A 190 10.19 16.86 14.58
CA CYS A 190 11.29 16.83 15.56
C CYS A 190 10.78 16.97 17.00
N LEU A 191 9.71 17.75 17.20
CA LEU A 191 9.00 17.90 18.48
C LEU A 191 7.97 16.79 18.73
N ASN A 192 7.94 15.75 17.89
CA ASN A 192 7.01 14.62 17.92
C ASN A 192 5.52 15.01 17.86
N TYR A 193 5.21 16.18 17.29
CA TYR A 193 3.83 16.67 17.17
C TYR A 193 3.13 16.01 15.98
N ASN A 194 2.09 15.22 16.26
CA ASN A 194 1.28 14.51 15.25
C ASN A 194 2.11 13.67 14.25
N ASN A 195 3.22 13.09 14.72
CA ASN A 195 4.10 12.30 13.85
C ASN A 195 3.31 11.15 13.19
N PRO A 196 3.29 11.03 11.85
CA PRO A 196 2.62 9.93 11.17
C PRO A 196 3.41 8.62 11.19
N VAL A 197 4.68 8.66 11.57
CA VAL A 197 5.57 7.50 11.64
C VAL A 197 5.76 7.11 13.11
N ARG A 198 5.72 5.81 13.37
CA ARG A 198 6.04 5.21 14.66
C ARG A 198 7.35 4.47 14.55
N ARG A 199 8.09 4.40 15.66
CA ARG A 199 9.38 3.71 15.75
C ARG A 199 9.40 2.81 16.96
N VAL A 200 9.81 1.55 16.77
CA VAL A 200 10.02 0.58 17.84
C VAL A 200 11.33 -0.17 17.62
N LYS A 201 11.86 -0.77 18.69
CA LYS A 201 13.05 -1.61 18.63
C LYS A 201 12.69 -3.04 18.27
N LEU A 202 13.53 -3.68 17.48
CA LEU A 202 13.42 -5.09 17.12
C LEU A 202 14.42 -5.93 17.91
N ASN A 203 14.05 -7.17 18.22
CA ASN A 203 14.89 -8.14 18.91
C ASN A 203 15.96 -8.78 18.00
N GLN A 204 15.88 -8.56 16.69
CA GLN A 204 16.81 -9.11 15.72
C GLN A 204 16.92 -8.23 14.46
N PRO A 205 18.01 -8.37 13.68
CA PRO A 205 18.27 -7.53 12.53
C PRO A 205 17.43 -7.91 11.29
N LEU A 206 16.23 -7.32 11.13
CA LEU A 206 15.27 -7.72 10.07
C LEU A 206 15.33 -6.90 8.78
N PHE A 207 16.11 -5.83 8.78
CA PHE A 207 16.34 -4.98 7.62
C PHE A 207 17.82 -4.96 7.27
N SER A 208 18.16 -4.80 5.99
CA SER A 208 19.56 -4.71 5.55
C SER A 208 20.24 -3.43 6.08
N VAL A 209 19.46 -2.35 6.20
CA VAL A 209 19.85 -1.08 6.82
C VAL A 209 18.88 -0.77 7.97
N TYR A 210 19.32 -0.04 9.01
CA TYR A 210 18.53 0.19 10.23
C TYR A 210 18.09 -1.10 10.92
N LYS A 211 19.06 -2.02 11.06
CA LYS A 211 18.88 -3.44 11.40
C LYS A 211 17.89 -3.69 12.55
N ASN A 212 17.97 -2.92 13.64
CA ASN A 212 17.26 -3.20 14.89
C ASN A 212 16.09 -2.24 15.17
N GLU A 213 15.63 -1.50 14.16
CA GLU A 213 14.51 -0.56 14.29
C GLU A 213 13.43 -0.86 13.26
N LEU A 214 12.17 -0.78 13.67
CA LEU A 214 11.03 -0.81 12.78
C LEU A 214 10.39 0.57 12.73
N TYR A 215 10.21 1.08 11.51
CA TYR A 215 9.40 2.24 11.22
C TYR A 215 8.10 1.79 10.55
N PHE A 216 6.97 2.28 11.01
CA PHE A 216 5.65 1.93 10.45
C PHE A 216 4.68 3.12 10.51
N TYR A 217 3.60 3.01 9.76
CA TYR A 217 2.62 4.08 9.66
C TYR A 217 1.68 4.05 10.86
N LYS A 218 1.39 5.21 11.47
CA LYS A 218 0.56 5.27 12.68
C LYS A 218 -0.83 4.66 12.49
N ASP A 219 -1.35 4.66 11.25
CA ASP A 219 -2.71 4.18 11.00
C ASP A 219 -2.81 2.66 10.92
N ASP A 220 -1.67 1.95 10.90
CA ASP A 220 -1.61 0.50 11.12
C ASP A 220 -2.17 0.11 12.52
N LEU A 221 -2.38 1.10 13.40
CA LEU A 221 -2.97 0.95 14.73
C LEU A 221 -4.45 1.34 14.82
N LEU A 222 -5.07 1.83 13.73
CA LEU A 222 -6.46 2.34 13.78
C LEU A 222 -7.48 1.25 14.11
N ARG A 223 -7.27 0.04 13.59
CA ARG A 223 -8.22 -1.05 13.72
C ARG A 223 -7.49 -2.38 13.83
N THR A 224 -7.24 -2.78 15.07
CA THR A 224 -6.43 -3.96 15.41
C THR A 224 -7.26 -5.19 15.76
N ASP A 225 -8.59 -5.10 15.69
CA ASP A 225 -9.50 -6.21 16.01
C ASP A 225 -10.84 -6.05 15.26
N ILE A 226 -11.59 -7.14 15.16
CA ILE A 226 -12.91 -7.22 14.53
C ILE A 226 -13.85 -7.95 15.50
N ASN A 227 -15.05 -7.42 15.74
CA ASN A 227 -16.04 -8.13 16.54
C ASN A 227 -16.78 -9.21 15.73
N GLY A 228 -17.47 -10.14 16.41
CA GLY A 228 -18.11 -11.29 15.75
C GLY A 228 -19.16 -10.93 14.70
N ASP A 229 -19.98 -9.91 14.95
CA ASP A 229 -21.02 -9.48 14.01
C ASP A 229 -20.41 -8.84 12.76
N GLU A 230 -19.38 -8.01 12.93
CA GLU A 230 -18.63 -7.41 11.83
C GLU A 230 -17.93 -8.47 10.98
N LEU A 231 -17.33 -9.47 11.64
CA LEU A 231 -16.63 -10.57 10.97
C LEU A 231 -17.58 -11.38 10.08
N ASN A 232 -18.79 -11.68 10.57
CA ASN A 232 -19.81 -12.39 9.80
C ASN A 232 -20.21 -11.59 8.54
N ILE A 233 -20.49 -10.29 8.69
CA ILE A 233 -20.84 -9.42 7.55
C ILE A 233 -19.70 -9.34 6.52
N ILE A 234 -18.47 -9.20 7.01
CA ILE A 234 -17.27 -9.19 6.14
C ILE A 234 -17.18 -10.47 5.33
N TYR A 235 -17.36 -11.63 5.96
CA TYR A 235 -17.31 -12.91 5.26
C TYR A 235 -18.44 -13.08 4.26
N GLU A 236 -19.66 -12.73 4.64
CA GLU A 236 -20.82 -12.76 3.74
C GLU A 236 -20.59 -11.87 2.52
N ASN A 237 -20.00 -10.69 2.70
CA ASN A 237 -19.71 -9.78 1.59
C ASN A 237 -18.61 -10.33 0.67
N ILE A 238 -17.50 -10.83 1.19
CA ILE A 238 -16.44 -11.42 0.35
C ILE A 238 -16.95 -12.68 -0.37
N SER A 239 -17.77 -13.51 0.31
CA SER A 239 -18.42 -14.69 -0.29
C SER A 239 -19.40 -14.31 -1.39
N SER A 240 -20.22 -13.28 -1.18
CA SER A 240 -21.17 -12.78 -2.17
C SER A 240 -20.45 -12.23 -3.41
N MET A 241 -19.34 -11.51 -3.23
CA MET A 241 -18.49 -11.11 -4.36
C MET A 241 -17.98 -12.33 -5.13
N ASN A 242 -17.38 -13.30 -4.44
CA ASN A 242 -16.89 -14.52 -5.07
C ASN A 242 -18.00 -15.25 -5.87
N GLN A 243 -19.20 -15.37 -5.31
CA GLN A 243 -20.34 -15.98 -5.99
C GLN A 243 -20.74 -15.22 -7.27
N GLN A 244 -20.76 -13.88 -7.24
CA GLN A 244 -21.10 -13.08 -8.42
C GLN A 244 -20.11 -13.29 -9.56
N PHE A 245 -18.80 -13.24 -9.27
CA PHE A 245 -17.75 -13.45 -10.27
C PHE A 245 -17.78 -14.88 -10.81
N THR A 246 -17.80 -15.88 -9.92
CA THR A 246 -17.73 -17.30 -10.33
C THR A 246 -18.97 -17.77 -11.09
N SER A 247 -20.16 -17.25 -10.78
CA SER A 247 -21.39 -17.53 -11.55
C SER A 247 -21.34 -17.01 -12.99
N ASN A 248 -20.41 -16.10 -13.28
CA ASN A 248 -20.15 -15.56 -14.62
C ASN A 248 -18.90 -16.17 -15.27
N GLY A 249 -18.39 -17.28 -14.72
CA GLY A 249 -17.21 -17.97 -15.25
C GLY A 249 -15.88 -17.27 -14.96
N ILE A 250 -15.87 -16.28 -14.07
CA ILE A 250 -14.65 -15.56 -13.68
C ILE A 250 -14.16 -16.10 -12.33
N GLN A 251 -12.93 -16.61 -12.28
CA GLN A 251 -12.29 -16.98 -11.03
C GLN A 251 -11.98 -15.73 -10.21
N PHE A 252 -12.30 -15.75 -8.92
CA PHE A 252 -12.12 -14.60 -8.04
C PHE A 252 -11.09 -14.92 -6.93
N PHE A 253 -10.25 -13.94 -6.62
CA PHE A 253 -9.37 -13.97 -5.45
C PHE A 253 -9.47 -12.65 -4.68
N TYR A 254 -9.55 -12.75 -3.35
CA TYR A 254 -9.51 -11.63 -2.43
C TYR A 254 -8.25 -11.72 -1.57
N ILE A 255 -7.31 -10.80 -1.79
CA ILE A 255 -6.02 -10.75 -1.10
C ILE A 255 -6.10 -9.73 0.02
N ILE A 256 -5.72 -10.14 1.22
CA ILE A 256 -5.56 -9.25 2.37
C ILE A 256 -4.07 -9.10 2.67
N THR A 257 -3.58 -7.86 2.60
CA THR A 257 -2.17 -7.53 2.89
C THR A 257 -2.04 -7.12 4.37
N PRO A 258 -1.09 -7.69 5.13
CA PRO A 258 -0.88 -7.27 6.51
C PRO A 258 -0.34 -5.85 6.53
N ASP A 259 -0.63 -5.13 7.60
CA ASP A 259 0.08 -3.93 7.93
C ASP A 259 1.53 -4.29 8.28
N LYS A 260 2.43 -3.34 8.04
CA LYS A 260 3.84 -3.51 8.37
C LYS A 260 4.01 -3.72 9.88
N TYR A 261 3.23 -3.02 10.69
CA TYR A 261 3.22 -3.22 12.14
C TYR A 261 2.81 -4.65 12.54
N ASP A 262 1.70 -5.17 12.01
CA ASP A 262 1.21 -6.51 12.38
C ASP A 262 2.21 -7.60 11.99
N LEU A 263 2.70 -7.55 10.75
CA LEU A 263 3.62 -8.56 10.23
C LEU A 263 4.88 -8.70 11.10
N TYR A 264 5.38 -7.58 11.63
CA TYR A 264 6.59 -7.51 12.43
C TYR A 264 6.35 -7.55 13.95
N THR A 265 5.10 -7.56 14.42
CA THR A 265 4.75 -7.54 15.85
C THR A 265 5.48 -8.59 16.70
N PRO A 266 5.67 -9.85 16.25
CA PRO A 266 6.40 -10.86 17.03
C PRO A 266 7.87 -10.56 17.33
N PHE A 267 8.45 -9.56 16.66
CA PHE A 267 9.87 -9.21 16.77
C PHE A 267 10.12 -7.91 17.53
N ILE A 268 9.06 -7.24 17.99
CA ILE A 268 9.16 -5.96 18.71
C ILE A 268 9.53 -6.19 20.17
N ILE A 269 10.54 -5.47 20.67
CA ILE A 269 10.92 -5.44 22.09
C ILE A 269 9.97 -4.49 22.83
N ASP A 270 9.44 -4.93 23.98
CA ASP A 270 8.60 -4.13 24.88
C ASP A 270 7.50 -3.35 24.13
N ASN A 271 6.74 -4.06 23.28
CA ASN A 271 5.79 -3.45 22.35
C ASN A 271 4.76 -2.56 23.09
N PRO A 272 4.76 -1.22 22.87
CA PRO A 272 3.87 -0.31 23.57
C PRO A 272 2.48 -0.20 22.93
N TYR A 273 2.24 -0.92 21.82
CA TYR A 273 1.02 -0.82 21.01
C TYR A 273 0.18 -2.11 21.10
N PRO A 274 -1.15 -2.02 20.85
CA PRO A 274 -2.00 -3.21 20.84
C PRO A 274 -1.61 -4.17 19.71
N ILE A 275 -1.76 -5.48 19.97
CA ILE A 275 -1.56 -6.52 18.95
C ILE A 275 -2.70 -6.45 17.92
N ASN A 276 -2.36 -6.50 16.64
CA ASN A 276 -3.34 -6.62 15.57
C ASN A 276 -3.73 -8.09 15.36
N LYS A 277 -5.02 -8.39 15.51
CA LYS A 277 -5.62 -9.71 15.35
C LYS A 277 -6.48 -9.81 14.09
N THR A 278 -6.61 -8.73 13.34
CA THR A 278 -7.51 -8.61 12.18
C THR A 278 -7.32 -9.76 11.20
N LEU A 279 -6.08 -10.02 10.77
CA LEU A 279 -5.79 -11.12 9.85
C LEU A 279 -5.86 -12.51 10.47
N ASP A 280 -5.78 -12.65 11.80
CA ASP A 280 -5.82 -13.96 12.45
C ASP A 280 -7.19 -14.63 12.32
N TYR A 281 -8.24 -13.84 12.05
CA TYR A 281 -9.57 -14.38 11.74
C TYR A 281 -9.62 -15.04 10.36
N PHE A 282 -8.79 -14.64 9.41
CA PHE A 282 -8.81 -15.08 8.00
C PHE A 282 -7.86 -16.26 7.73
N ASN A 283 -7.82 -17.24 8.62
CA ASN A 283 -6.96 -18.42 8.50
C ASN A 283 -7.67 -19.55 7.74
N PHE A 284 -7.69 -19.43 6.43
CA PHE A 284 -8.33 -20.41 5.55
C PHE A 284 -7.33 -21.42 4.97
N PRO A 285 -7.80 -22.62 4.58
CA PRO A 285 -7.00 -23.55 3.79
C PRO A 285 -6.51 -22.92 2.48
N ASP A 286 -5.40 -23.44 1.96
CA ASP A 286 -4.74 -22.97 0.73
C ASP A 286 -5.62 -22.97 -0.54
N SER A 287 -6.77 -23.63 -0.49
CA SER A 287 -7.77 -23.69 -1.57
C SER A 287 -8.83 -22.58 -1.51
N SER A 288 -8.73 -21.64 -0.57
CA SER A 288 -9.66 -20.53 -0.45
C SER A 288 -9.40 -19.45 -1.50
N TYR A 289 -10.47 -18.81 -1.98
CA TYR A 289 -10.36 -17.58 -2.78
C TYR A 289 -9.93 -16.39 -1.92
N ILE A 290 -9.93 -16.51 -0.58
CA ILE A 290 -9.40 -15.50 0.34
C ILE A 290 -7.96 -15.85 0.69
N ILE A 291 -7.04 -14.93 0.42
CA ILE A 291 -5.60 -15.08 0.65
C ILE A 291 -5.16 -14.15 1.78
N ASN A 292 -4.93 -14.74 2.96
CA ASN A 292 -4.24 -14.07 4.05
C ASN A 292 -2.72 -14.14 3.81
N THR A 293 -2.11 -13.01 3.44
CA THR A 293 -0.68 -13.01 3.08
C THR A 293 0.26 -13.08 4.29
N LYS A 294 -0.22 -12.75 5.51
CA LYS A 294 0.56 -12.92 6.76
C LYS A 294 1.04 -14.36 6.95
N LEU A 295 0.21 -15.34 6.55
CA LEU A 295 0.47 -16.77 6.73
C LEU A 295 1.75 -17.25 6.04
N PHE A 296 2.12 -16.66 4.90
CA PHE A 296 3.35 -17.03 4.19
C PHE A 296 4.44 -15.96 4.25
N LEU A 297 4.11 -14.69 4.50
CA LEU A 297 5.12 -13.63 4.65
C LEU A 297 5.82 -13.65 6.01
N GLN A 298 5.09 -13.92 7.11
CA GLN A 298 5.70 -13.94 8.43
C GLN A 298 6.74 -15.08 8.59
N PRO A 299 6.50 -16.31 8.07
CA PRO A 299 7.53 -17.34 8.02
C PRO A 299 8.83 -16.92 7.32
N LEU A 300 8.78 -16.11 6.25
CA LEU A 300 10.01 -15.62 5.59
C LEU A 300 10.87 -14.84 6.59
N ILE A 301 10.26 -13.94 7.35
CA ILE A 301 10.94 -13.13 8.36
C ILE A 301 11.50 -14.02 9.48
N LYS A 302 10.71 -14.99 9.96
CA LYS A 302 11.16 -15.96 10.98
C LYS A 302 12.37 -16.77 10.51
N ASN A 303 12.45 -17.06 9.22
CA ASN A 303 13.57 -17.77 8.58
C ASN A 303 14.76 -16.85 8.25
N GLY A 304 14.76 -15.60 8.72
CA GLY A 304 15.88 -14.67 8.57
C GLY A 304 15.91 -13.92 7.23
N ILE A 305 14.86 -14.02 6.41
CA ILE A 305 14.73 -13.20 5.20
C ILE A 305 14.47 -11.75 5.63
N LYS A 306 15.35 -10.85 5.18
CA LYS A 306 15.28 -9.42 5.48
C LYS A 306 14.48 -8.66 4.44
N ASP A 307 14.09 -7.45 4.81
CA ASP A 307 13.48 -6.47 3.91
C ASP A 307 12.20 -6.98 3.23
N VAL A 308 11.44 -7.89 3.88
CA VAL A 308 10.12 -8.33 3.40
C VAL A 308 9.18 -7.12 3.24
N TYR A 309 9.23 -6.19 4.18
CA TYR A 309 8.85 -4.78 3.93
C TYR A 309 10.07 -3.91 3.73
N MET A 310 9.91 -2.84 2.95
CA MET A 310 10.96 -1.85 2.84
C MET A 310 11.06 -1.05 4.14
N VAL A 311 12.25 -0.85 4.70
CA VAL A 311 12.41 -0.15 5.99
C VAL A 311 11.87 1.28 5.96
N ASN A 312 12.03 1.96 4.83
CA ASN A 312 11.69 3.36 4.59
C ASN A 312 10.29 3.58 3.99
N ASP A 313 9.52 2.52 3.73
CA ASP A 313 8.23 2.60 3.05
C ASP A 313 7.10 1.94 3.85
N THR A 314 5.86 2.33 3.52
CA THR A 314 4.65 1.72 4.08
C THR A 314 4.30 0.41 3.40
N HIS A 315 4.80 0.19 2.19
CA HIS A 315 4.54 -0.99 1.39
C HIS A 315 5.63 -2.06 1.57
N TRP A 316 5.25 -3.28 1.18
CA TRP A 316 6.19 -4.39 1.14
C TRP A 316 7.22 -4.23 0.02
N SER A 317 8.31 -5.00 0.08
CA SER A 317 9.31 -5.03 -0.99
C SER A 317 8.94 -6.03 -2.09
N TYR A 318 9.79 -6.10 -3.11
CA TYR A 318 9.72 -7.11 -4.16
C TYR A 318 9.75 -8.56 -3.63
N ILE A 319 10.29 -8.80 -2.43
CA ILE A 319 10.35 -10.14 -1.81
C ILE A 319 8.94 -10.63 -1.49
N ALA A 320 8.12 -9.78 -0.87
CA ALA A 320 6.73 -10.11 -0.59
C ALA A 320 5.90 -10.22 -1.88
N SER A 321 6.13 -9.29 -2.82
CA SER A 321 5.52 -9.33 -4.17
C SER A 321 5.79 -10.65 -4.87
N LYS A 322 7.04 -11.15 -4.81
CA LYS A 322 7.46 -12.43 -5.39
C LYS A 322 6.75 -13.61 -4.73
N ALA A 323 6.73 -13.65 -3.40
CA ALA A 323 6.08 -14.71 -2.64
C ALA A 323 4.57 -14.79 -2.93
N LEU A 324 3.89 -13.63 -3.01
CA LEU A 324 2.48 -13.58 -3.39
C LEU A 324 2.25 -14.03 -4.84
N ALA A 325 3.10 -13.60 -5.77
CA ALA A 325 3.02 -14.03 -7.17
C ALA A 325 3.22 -15.55 -7.34
N GLU A 326 4.17 -16.14 -6.60
CA GLU A 326 4.37 -17.60 -6.57
C GLU A 326 3.12 -18.33 -6.07
N LYS A 327 2.52 -17.84 -4.98
CA LYS A 327 1.28 -18.39 -4.43
C LYS A 327 0.13 -18.30 -5.43
N LEU A 328 -0.07 -17.13 -6.05
CA LEU A 328 -1.11 -16.93 -7.06
C LEU A 328 -0.89 -17.80 -8.30
N THR A 329 0.36 -18.01 -8.71
CA THR A 329 0.70 -18.88 -9.85
C THR A 329 0.26 -20.32 -9.61
N GLN A 330 0.42 -20.82 -8.37
CA GLN A 330 -0.02 -22.16 -7.97
C GLN A 330 -1.55 -22.29 -7.91
N MET A 331 -2.25 -21.20 -7.58
CA MET A 331 -3.72 -21.20 -7.42
C MET A 331 -4.45 -20.94 -8.74
N ILE A 332 -3.86 -20.16 -9.65
CA ILE A 332 -4.43 -19.84 -10.97
C ILE A 332 -4.07 -20.95 -11.95
N ASN A 333 -5.02 -21.87 -12.16
CA ASN A 333 -4.95 -22.88 -13.21
C ASN A 333 -5.90 -22.50 -14.34
N PHE A 334 -5.35 -22.11 -15.49
CA PHE A 334 -6.15 -22.09 -16.71
C PHE A 334 -6.39 -23.56 -17.09
N LYS A 335 -7.65 -24.01 -16.99
CA LYS A 335 -8.01 -25.26 -17.67
C LYS A 335 -7.85 -25.01 -19.16
N ASN A 336 -6.91 -25.73 -19.78
CA ASN A 336 -6.74 -25.77 -21.23
C ASN A 336 -7.99 -26.32 -21.91
#